data_AF-A0A9K3L8W2-F1
#
_entry.id   AF-A0A9K3L8W2-F1
#
_cell.length_a   1.000
_cell.length_b   1.000
_cell.length_c   1.000
_cell.angle_alpha   90.00
_cell.angle_beta   90.00
_cell.angle_gamma   90.00
#
_symmetry.space_group_name_H-M   'P 1'
#
loop_
_entity.id
_entity.type
_entity.pdbx_description
1 polymer ?
#
loop_
_entity_poly.entity_id
_entity_poly.type
_entity_poly.pdbx_seq_one_letter_code
_entity_poly.pdbx_strand_id
1 'polypeptide(L)'
;MSSTPTTLLPPSPSRQSNKIQRIDDRHPAIEKEINEEANSLQQMNDHSMYSQQTAQQQLMEHDFGRLMVHALSFLDVVTLLRKQVVSKQFKDLCTKAITAKCGKDGPEPITDKTIRYAVRKFCYIKAGSYDKQDMEKIACTYGFPIDSWNVSQVTDMSKIFFLTKIFLMNTLDHGTHPTSRT
;
A
#
# COMPACT_ATOMS: atom_id res chain seq x y z
N MET A 1 59.04 -67.32 61.24
CA MET A 1 57.74 -68.01 61.36
C MET A 1 56.89 -67.19 62.32
N SER A 2 56.18 -66.20 61.77
CA SER A 2 54.73 -66.19 61.52
C SER A 2 54.00 -65.44 62.64
N SER A 3 53.94 -64.12 62.51
CA SER A 3 53.05 -63.26 63.28
C SER A 3 51.83 -62.96 62.41
N THR A 4 50.67 -63.33 62.93
CA THR A 4 49.32 -63.24 62.34
C THR A 4 48.90 -61.81 61.99
N PRO A 5 48.11 -61.58 60.92
CA PRO A 5 47.52 -60.28 60.64
C PRO A 5 46.19 -60.09 61.37
N THR A 6 46.07 -58.96 62.06
CA THR A 6 44.85 -58.46 62.71
C THR A 6 43.82 -58.02 61.67
N THR A 7 42.66 -58.67 61.64
CA THR A 7 41.50 -58.30 60.83
C THR A 7 40.81 -57.06 61.41
N LEU A 8 40.82 -55.96 60.65
CA LEU A 8 40.04 -54.75 60.90
C LEU A 8 38.63 -54.91 60.33
N LEU A 9 37.63 -54.87 61.20
CA LEU A 9 36.21 -54.73 60.83
C LEU A 9 35.91 -53.27 60.44
N PRO A 10 35.08 -53.01 59.41
CA PRO A 10 34.60 -51.66 59.13
C PRO A 10 33.47 -51.26 60.11
N PRO A 11 33.35 -49.96 60.45
CA PRO A 11 32.27 -49.49 61.29
C PRO A 11 30.92 -49.51 60.55
N SER A 12 29.87 -49.89 61.27
CA SER A 12 28.48 -49.89 60.80
C SER A 12 28.01 -48.47 60.45
N PRO A 13 27.22 -48.28 59.37
CA PRO A 13 26.71 -46.97 59.00
C PRO A 13 25.62 -46.51 59.98
N SER A 14 25.90 -45.39 60.63
CA SER A 14 25.02 -44.68 61.54
C SER A 14 23.74 -44.20 60.85
N ARG A 15 22.64 -44.53 61.51
CA ARG A 15 21.24 -44.20 61.21
C ARG A 15 20.98 -42.68 61.35
N GLN A 16 21.31 -41.89 60.34
CA GLN A 16 20.77 -40.52 60.19
C GLN A 16 20.57 -40.17 58.71
N SER A 17 19.44 -40.56 58.15
CA SER A 17 18.92 -40.00 56.90
C SER A 17 17.43 -40.18 56.97
N ASN A 18 16.71 -39.08 57.23
CA ASN A 18 15.28 -38.86 56.91
C ASN A 18 14.80 -37.57 57.59
N LYS A 19 15.41 -36.42 57.26
CA LYS A 19 14.77 -35.12 57.56
C LYS A 19 15.21 -33.94 56.67
N ILE A 20 15.83 -34.21 55.51
CA ILE A 20 16.16 -33.18 54.51
C ILE A 20 15.77 -33.73 53.14
N GLN A 21 14.47 -33.80 52.86
CA GLN A 21 13.97 -34.26 51.55
C GLN A 21 12.59 -33.67 51.26
N ARG A 22 12.39 -32.39 51.62
CA ARG A 22 11.13 -31.65 51.39
C ARG A 22 11.35 -30.17 51.04
N ILE A 23 12.48 -29.84 50.41
CA ILE A 23 12.73 -28.48 49.91
C ILE A 23 12.90 -28.44 48.39
N ASP A 24 13.30 -29.54 47.74
CA ASP A 24 13.51 -29.57 46.28
C ASP A 24 12.24 -29.61 45.43
N ASP A 25 11.09 -30.06 45.95
CA ASP A 25 9.88 -30.24 45.13
C ASP A 25 9.12 -28.93 44.83
N ARG A 26 9.48 -27.81 45.48
CA ARG A 26 8.89 -26.48 45.19
C ARG A 26 9.64 -25.68 44.11
N HIS A 27 10.85 -26.10 43.77
CA HIS A 27 11.71 -25.43 42.80
C HIS A 27 11.15 -25.42 41.37
N PRO A 28 10.62 -26.54 40.81
CA PRO A 28 10.20 -26.58 39.41
C PRO A 28 8.89 -25.83 39.14
N ALA A 29 8.02 -25.68 40.14
CA ALA A 29 6.77 -24.92 39.99
C ALA A 29 7.03 -23.41 39.86
N ILE A 30 7.97 -22.88 40.65
CA ILE A 30 8.35 -21.47 40.63
C ILE A 30 9.13 -21.14 39.35
N GLU A 31 10.03 -22.02 38.91
CA GLU A 31 10.74 -21.85 37.62
C GLU A 31 9.78 -21.81 36.43
N LYS A 32 8.72 -22.63 36.46
CA LYS A 32 7.73 -22.65 35.39
C LYS A 32 6.93 -21.35 35.34
N GLU A 33 6.52 -20.82 36.50
CA GLU A 33 5.78 -19.56 36.60
C GLU A 33 6.64 -18.37 36.14
N ILE A 34 7.91 -18.31 36.56
CA ILE A 34 8.88 -17.29 36.10
C ILE A 34 9.09 -17.37 34.58
N ASN A 35 9.17 -18.58 34.01
CA ASN A 35 9.38 -18.77 32.58
C ASN A 35 8.13 -18.44 31.75
N GLU A 36 6.93 -18.68 32.29
CA GLU A 36 5.66 -18.28 31.67
C GLU A 36 5.47 -16.74 31.69
N GLU A 37 5.85 -16.09 32.79
CA GLU A 37 5.84 -14.63 32.90
C GLU A 37 6.88 -13.98 31.98
N ALA A 38 8.10 -14.52 31.92
CA ALA A 38 9.14 -14.07 31.00
C ALA A 38 8.71 -14.20 29.52
N ASN A 39 8.06 -15.30 29.15
CA ASN A 39 7.53 -15.48 27.80
C ASN A 39 6.39 -14.51 27.49
N SER A 40 5.53 -14.19 28.46
CA SER A 40 4.44 -13.21 28.28
C SER A 40 4.99 -11.80 28.07
N LEU A 41 6.01 -11.40 28.85
CA LEU A 41 6.68 -10.11 28.69
C LEU A 41 7.42 -10.01 27.35
N GLN A 42 8.04 -11.10 26.89
CA GLN A 42 8.67 -11.15 25.57
C GLN A 42 7.65 -10.98 24.45
N GLN A 43 6.50 -11.67 24.52
CA GLN A 43 5.42 -11.51 23.53
C GLN A 43 4.85 -10.08 23.49
N MET A 44 4.71 -9.43 24.65
CA MET A 44 4.25 -8.03 24.71
C MET A 44 5.27 -7.06 24.09
N ASN A 45 6.56 -7.27 24.33
CA ASN A 45 7.61 -6.45 23.72
C ASN A 45 7.67 -6.65 22.21
N ASP A 46 7.57 -7.89 21.73
CA ASP A 46 7.55 -8.19 20.31
C ASP A 46 6.34 -7.51 19.65
N HIS A 47 5.15 -7.62 20.24
CA HIS A 47 3.94 -6.97 19.71
C HIS A 47 4.05 -5.43 19.69
N SER A 48 4.65 -4.84 20.73
CA SER A 48 4.93 -3.41 20.82
C SER A 48 5.89 -2.94 19.72
N MET A 49 6.96 -3.70 19.49
CA MET A 49 7.98 -3.40 18.47
C MET A 49 7.39 -3.48 17.05
N TYR A 50 6.61 -4.52 16.74
CA TYR A 50 5.92 -4.65 15.45
C TYR A 50 4.88 -3.54 15.22
N SER A 51 4.14 -3.15 16.26
CA SER A 51 3.19 -2.03 16.21
C SER A 51 3.90 -0.71 15.91
N GLN A 52 5.01 -0.43 16.59
CA GLN A 52 5.78 0.80 16.40
C GLN A 52 6.43 0.86 15.02
N GLN A 53 6.97 -0.25 14.53
CA GLN A 53 7.55 -0.33 13.18
C GLN A 53 6.48 -0.13 12.10
N THR A 54 5.29 -0.69 12.28
CA THR A 54 4.15 -0.48 11.37
C THR A 54 3.73 0.99 11.34
N ALA A 55 3.68 1.66 12.50
CA ALA A 55 3.35 3.09 12.58
C ALA A 55 4.40 3.97 11.88
N GLN A 56 5.69 3.67 12.04
CA GLN A 56 6.77 4.38 11.35
C GLN A 56 6.71 4.20 9.83
N GLN A 57 6.40 2.98 9.37
CA GLN A 57 6.27 2.68 7.95
C GLN A 57 5.07 3.42 7.33
N GLN A 58 3.93 3.48 8.04
CA GLN A 58 2.76 4.26 7.62
C GLN A 58 3.02 5.78 7.57
N LEU A 59 3.80 6.32 8.52
CA LEU A 59 4.19 7.72 8.53
C LEU A 59 5.07 8.08 7.32
N MET A 60 6.06 7.25 7.00
CA MET A 60 6.90 7.46 5.81
C MET A 60 6.09 7.38 4.50
N GLU A 61 5.15 6.44 4.38
CA GLU A 61 4.27 6.33 3.22
C GLU A 61 3.38 7.58 3.06
N HIS A 62 2.89 8.14 4.16
CA HIS A 62 2.07 9.35 4.15
C HIS A 62 2.88 10.59 3.73
N ASP A 63 4.10 10.76 4.23
CA ASP A 63 4.97 11.89 3.87
C ASP A 63 5.46 11.79 2.42
N PHE A 64 5.82 10.58 1.97
CA PHE A 64 6.15 10.32 0.58
C PHE A 64 4.97 10.64 -0.35
N GLY A 65 3.75 10.23 0.03
CA GLY A 65 2.54 10.55 -0.72
C GLY A 65 2.31 12.07 -0.86
N ARG A 66 2.54 12.85 0.20
CA ARG A 66 2.44 14.31 0.15
C ARG A 66 3.48 14.94 -0.76
N LEU A 67 4.74 14.50 -0.65
CA LEU A 67 5.82 14.98 -1.52
C LEU A 67 5.52 14.67 -2.99
N MET A 68 5.01 13.47 -3.27
CA MET A 68 4.62 13.07 -4.62
C MET A 68 3.49 13.93 -5.18
N VAL A 69 2.44 14.20 -4.41
CA VAL A 69 1.36 15.12 -4.84
C VAL A 69 1.91 16.51 -5.14
N HIS A 70 2.84 17.01 -4.30
CA HIS A 70 3.47 18.30 -4.52
C HIS A 70 4.34 18.32 -5.79
N ALA A 71 5.17 17.30 -6.01
CA ALA A 71 6.00 17.18 -7.21
C ALA A 71 5.13 17.07 -8.49
N LEU A 72 4.07 16.26 -8.44
CA LEU A 72 3.11 16.11 -9.54
C LEU A 72 2.32 17.39 -9.82
N SER A 73 2.17 18.28 -8.84
CA SER A 73 1.52 19.58 -9.02
C SER A 73 2.29 20.51 -9.97
N PHE A 74 3.56 20.24 -10.28
CA PHE A 74 4.29 21.00 -11.30
C PHE A 74 4.05 20.50 -12.73
N LEU A 75 3.45 19.31 -12.90
CA LEU A 75 3.20 18.73 -14.22
C LEU A 75 1.85 19.16 -14.78
N ASP A 76 1.79 19.48 -16.07
CA ASP A 76 0.51 19.74 -16.74
C ASP A 76 -0.36 18.47 -16.78
N VAL A 77 -1.69 18.66 -16.87
CA VAL A 77 -2.65 17.55 -16.84
C VAL A 77 -2.38 16.53 -17.96
N VAL A 78 -1.91 16.97 -19.13
CA VAL A 78 -1.59 16.07 -20.26
C VAL A 78 -0.38 15.20 -19.95
N THR A 79 0.63 15.77 -19.30
CA THR A 79 1.82 15.03 -18.85
C THR A 79 1.44 13.98 -17.80
N LEU A 80 0.59 14.33 -16.83
CA LEU A 80 0.05 13.38 -15.85
C LEU A 80 -0.72 12.25 -16.54
N LEU A 81 -1.54 12.60 -17.53
CA LEU A 81 -2.35 11.71 -18.36
C LEU A 81 -1.56 10.67 -19.15
N ARG A 82 -0.43 11.07 -19.75
CA ARG A 82 0.43 10.17 -20.55
C ARG A 82 1.18 9.17 -19.68
N LYS A 83 1.34 9.44 -18.39
CA LYS A 83 2.06 8.59 -17.44
C LYS A 83 1.16 7.65 -16.62
N GLN A 84 -0.17 7.68 -16.82
CA GLN A 84 -1.17 6.97 -16.01
C GLN A 84 -1.17 5.42 -16.05
N VAL A 85 -0.18 4.77 -16.65
CA VAL A 85 -0.21 3.31 -16.87
C VAL A 85 0.53 2.52 -15.78
N VAL A 86 1.22 3.18 -14.84
CA VAL A 86 2.16 2.46 -13.94
C VAL A 86 1.52 1.78 -12.72
N SER A 87 0.50 2.35 -12.06
CA SER A 87 -0.22 1.70 -10.93
C SER A 87 -1.50 2.42 -10.48
N LYS A 88 -2.36 1.73 -9.71
CA LYS A 88 -3.55 2.33 -9.05
C LYS A 88 -3.16 3.48 -8.11
N GLN A 89 -2.11 3.28 -7.31
CA GLN A 89 -1.62 4.32 -6.39
C GLN A 89 -1.15 5.57 -7.15
N PHE A 90 -0.46 5.40 -8.27
CA PHE A 90 -0.04 6.53 -9.10
C PHE A 90 -1.23 7.25 -9.72
N LYS A 91 -2.26 6.53 -10.15
CA LYS A 91 -3.53 7.10 -10.62
C LYS A 91 -4.17 7.98 -9.53
N ASP A 92 -4.24 7.48 -8.30
CA ASP A 92 -4.81 8.21 -7.16
C ASP A 92 -3.99 9.48 -6.83
N LEU A 93 -2.66 9.40 -6.89
CA LEU A 93 -1.76 10.55 -6.69
C LEU A 93 -1.94 11.61 -7.78
N CYS A 94 -2.04 11.21 -9.05
CA CYS A 94 -2.33 12.13 -10.15
C CYS A 94 -3.69 12.80 -9.96
N THR A 95 -4.74 12.05 -9.60
CA THR A 95 -6.06 12.62 -9.32
C THR A 95 -5.99 13.64 -8.20
N LYS A 96 -5.34 13.32 -7.07
CA LYS A 96 -5.14 14.27 -5.96
C LYS A 96 -4.40 15.54 -6.40
N ALA A 97 -3.34 15.40 -7.20
CA ALA A 97 -2.57 16.53 -7.71
C ALA A 97 -3.42 17.43 -8.62
N ILE A 98 -4.27 16.84 -9.48
CA ILE A 98 -5.18 17.59 -10.35
C ILE A 98 -6.26 18.30 -9.53
N THR A 99 -6.90 17.61 -8.58
CA THR A 99 -7.90 18.23 -7.70
C THR A 99 -7.30 19.40 -6.90
N ALA A 100 -6.07 19.26 -6.40
CA ALA A 100 -5.39 20.33 -5.68
C ALA A 100 -5.14 21.58 -6.57
N LYS A 101 -4.96 21.41 -7.88
CA LYS A 101 -4.80 22.52 -8.83
C LYS A 101 -6.10 23.22 -9.17
N CYS A 102 -7.20 22.49 -9.24
CA CYS A 102 -8.45 22.95 -9.83
C CYS A 102 -9.33 23.81 -8.91
N GLY A 103 -8.92 24.01 -7.65
CA GLY A 103 -9.68 24.79 -6.68
C GLY A 103 -10.65 23.94 -5.86
N LYS A 104 -11.38 24.58 -4.92
CA LYS A 104 -12.24 23.91 -3.93
C LYS A 104 -13.62 23.53 -4.47
N ASP A 105 -14.00 24.08 -5.60
CA ASP A 105 -15.26 23.76 -6.25
C ASP A 105 -15.04 22.42 -6.96
N GLY A 106 -15.64 21.36 -6.41
CA GLY A 106 -15.53 20.02 -6.98
C GLY A 106 -16.05 19.98 -8.43
N PRO A 107 -15.81 18.88 -9.15
CA PRO A 107 -16.20 18.76 -10.55
C PRO A 107 -17.71 18.96 -10.74
N GLU A 108 -18.06 19.81 -11.69
CA GLU A 108 -19.43 20.10 -12.08
C GLU A 108 -20.10 18.85 -12.71
N PRO A 109 -21.39 18.60 -12.42
CA PRO A 109 -22.15 17.58 -13.12
C PRO A 109 -22.19 17.83 -14.63
N ILE A 110 -21.91 16.79 -15.40
CA ILE A 110 -22.04 16.83 -16.84
C ILE A 110 -23.52 16.69 -17.22
N THR A 111 -23.96 17.50 -18.18
CA THR A 111 -25.32 17.50 -18.72
C THR A 111 -25.32 17.08 -20.19
N ASP A 112 -26.50 16.82 -20.76
CA ASP A 112 -26.66 16.53 -22.20
C ASP A 112 -26.07 17.63 -23.11
N LYS A 113 -26.01 18.87 -22.62
CA LYS A 113 -25.42 20.01 -23.33
C LYS A 113 -23.90 19.96 -23.31
N THR A 114 -23.31 19.59 -22.18
CA THR A 114 -21.86 19.68 -21.96
C THR A 114 -21.11 18.39 -22.30
N ILE A 115 -21.75 17.21 -22.26
CA ILE A 115 -21.05 15.94 -22.50
C ILE A 115 -20.41 15.84 -23.88
N ARG A 116 -21.11 16.29 -24.93
CA ARG A 116 -20.58 16.26 -26.30
C ARG A 116 -19.36 17.18 -26.44
N TYR A 117 -19.39 18.34 -25.79
CA TYR A 117 -18.26 19.25 -25.76
C TYR A 117 -17.07 18.64 -25.03
N ALA A 118 -17.30 18.11 -23.82
CA ALA A 118 -16.27 17.51 -22.97
C ALA A 118 -15.60 16.31 -23.67
N VAL A 119 -16.39 15.36 -24.20
CA VAL A 119 -15.87 14.19 -24.93
C VAL A 119 -15.08 14.62 -26.16
N ARG A 120 -15.62 15.52 -26.99
CA ARG A 120 -14.96 15.95 -28.23
C ARG A 120 -13.58 16.56 -27.94
N LYS A 121 -13.50 17.43 -26.94
CA LYS A 121 -12.23 18.03 -26.53
C LYS A 121 -11.26 17.00 -25.96
N PHE A 122 -11.71 16.11 -25.07
CA PHE A 122 -10.91 14.99 -24.56
C PHE A 122 -10.29 14.16 -25.70
N CYS A 123 -11.06 13.88 -26.74
CA CYS A 123 -10.59 13.10 -27.87
C CYS A 123 -9.57 13.85 -28.74
N TYR A 124 -9.72 15.17 -28.95
CA TYR A 124 -8.69 15.98 -29.62
C TYR A 124 -7.38 16.04 -28.83
N ILE A 125 -7.46 16.10 -27.50
CA ILE A 125 -6.30 16.07 -26.59
C ILE A 125 -5.50 14.78 -26.78
N LYS A 126 -6.18 13.62 -26.80
CA LYS A 126 -5.54 12.32 -27.03
C LYS A 126 -4.92 12.20 -28.42
N ALA A 127 -5.45 12.91 -29.41
CA ALA A 127 -4.92 12.95 -30.78
C ALA A 127 -3.63 13.76 -30.94
N GLY A 128 -3.18 14.48 -29.90
CA GLY A 128 -2.03 15.37 -29.97
C GLY A 128 -2.29 16.72 -30.65
N SER A 129 -3.56 17.06 -30.94
CA SER A 129 -3.96 18.28 -31.66
C SER A 129 -4.50 19.34 -30.70
N TYR A 130 -3.70 19.74 -29.70
CA TYR A 130 -4.26 20.37 -28.51
C TYR A 130 -3.35 21.41 -27.81
N ASP A 131 -4.01 22.42 -27.20
CA ASP A 131 -3.45 23.49 -26.36
C ASP A 131 -3.59 23.17 -24.86
N LYS A 132 -2.45 23.06 -24.14
CA LYS A 132 -2.30 22.73 -22.70
C LYS A 132 -3.30 23.36 -21.72
N GLN A 133 -3.92 24.48 -22.07
CA GLN A 133 -4.92 25.15 -21.25
C GLN A 133 -6.31 24.49 -21.33
N ASP A 134 -6.70 23.90 -22.46
CA ASP A 134 -8.04 23.36 -22.69
C ASP A 134 -8.32 22.09 -21.85
N MET A 135 -7.31 21.23 -21.61
CA MET A 135 -7.39 20.01 -20.78
C MET A 135 -7.34 20.37 -19.32
N GLU A 136 -6.53 21.36 -18.94
CA GLU A 136 -6.57 21.87 -17.56
C GLU A 136 -7.96 22.37 -17.24
N LYS A 137 -8.54 23.17 -18.14
CA LYS A 137 -9.93 23.63 -18.01
C LYS A 137 -10.92 22.46 -17.89
N ILE A 138 -10.87 21.47 -18.78
CA ILE A 138 -11.80 20.34 -18.76
C ILE A 138 -11.63 19.47 -17.51
N ALA A 139 -10.40 19.20 -17.10
CA ALA A 139 -10.10 18.41 -15.91
C ALA A 139 -10.59 19.11 -14.64
N CYS A 140 -10.47 20.44 -14.59
CA CYS A 140 -10.97 21.22 -13.48
C CYS A 140 -12.48 21.36 -13.47
N THR A 141 -13.11 21.52 -14.64
CA THR A 141 -14.57 21.68 -14.72
C THR A 141 -15.30 20.36 -14.45
N TYR A 142 -14.90 19.25 -15.07
CA TYR A 142 -15.70 18.01 -15.05
C TYR A 142 -15.06 16.85 -14.29
N GLY A 143 -13.81 17.03 -13.87
CA GLY A 143 -13.04 16.00 -13.17
C GLY A 143 -12.09 15.22 -14.08
N PHE A 144 -11.16 14.55 -13.43
CA PHE A 144 -10.19 13.66 -14.08
C PHE A 144 -9.91 12.43 -13.18
N PRO A 145 -9.77 11.21 -13.72
CA PRO A 145 -9.87 10.80 -15.13
C PRO A 145 -11.31 10.83 -15.69
N ILE A 146 -11.51 10.49 -16.96
CA ILE A 146 -12.85 10.50 -17.58
C ILE A 146 -13.88 9.62 -16.84
N ASP A 147 -13.41 8.62 -16.10
CA ASP A 147 -14.21 7.74 -15.25
C ASP A 147 -14.67 8.41 -13.94
N SER A 148 -14.15 9.59 -13.59
CA SER A 148 -14.62 10.38 -12.45
C SER A 148 -15.68 11.42 -12.82
N TRP A 149 -16.07 11.49 -14.10
CA TRP A 149 -17.10 12.41 -14.56
C TRP A 149 -18.46 12.08 -13.95
N ASN A 150 -19.08 13.07 -13.31
CA ASN A 150 -20.44 12.94 -12.82
C ASN A 150 -21.44 13.06 -13.98
N VAL A 151 -21.85 11.91 -14.51
CA VAL A 151 -22.81 11.82 -15.63
C VAL A 151 -24.27 11.64 -15.18
N SER A 152 -24.58 11.87 -13.89
CA SER A 152 -25.94 11.66 -13.35
C SER A 152 -27.02 12.52 -14.00
N GLN A 153 -26.65 13.64 -14.62
CA GLN A 153 -27.57 14.54 -15.32
C GLN A 153 -27.59 14.35 -16.85
N VAL A 154 -26.92 13.31 -17.35
CA VAL A 154 -26.93 12.97 -18.78
C VAL A 154 -28.05 11.97 -19.03
N THR A 155 -29.02 12.36 -19.86
CA THR A 155 -30.15 11.52 -20.26
C THR A 155 -29.98 10.96 -21.66
N ASP A 156 -29.19 11.61 -22.52
CA ASP A 156 -28.96 11.21 -23.91
C ASP A 156 -27.48 10.97 -24.20
N MET A 157 -27.10 9.69 -24.19
CA MET A 157 -25.76 9.23 -24.58
C MET A 157 -25.61 8.97 -26.09
N SER A 158 -26.66 9.22 -26.89
CA SER A 158 -26.69 8.87 -28.30
C SER A 158 -25.63 9.63 -29.09
N LYS A 159 -24.88 8.88 -29.92
CA LYS A 159 -23.90 9.43 -30.89
C LYS A 159 -22.77 10.29 -30.28
N ILE A 160 -22.54 10.25 -28.96
CA ILE A 160 -21.46 11.01 -28.30
C ILE A 160 -20.08 10.68 -28.87
N PHE A 161 -19.86 9.41 -29.22
CA PHE A 161 -18.60 8.93 -29.82
C PHE A 161 -18.63 8.84 -31.35
N PHE A 162 -19.75 9.18 -32.00
CA PHE A 162 -19.91 9.01 -33.44
C PHE A 162 -18.95 9.91 -34.26
N LEU A 163 -18.66 11.11 -33.75
CA LEU A 163 -17.70 12.04 -34.36
C LEU A 163 -16.26 11.80 -33.93
N THR A 164 -16.02 10.84 -33.04
CA THR A 164 -14.71 10.53 -32.49
C THR A 164 -13.95 9.56 -33.40
N LYS A 165 -13.74 9.93 -34.67
CA LYS A 165 -12.92 9.14 -35.62
C LYS A 165 -11.52 8.82 -35.10
N ILE A 166 -10.98 9.68 -34.23
CA ILE A 166 -9.65 9.57 -33.62
C ILE A 166 -9.53 8.33 -32.72
N PHE A 167 -10.61 7.93 -32.05
CA PHE A 167 -10.58 6.77 -31.14
C PHE A 167 -10.40 5.45 -31.91
N LEU A 168 -10.94 5.35 -33.13
CA LEU A 168 -10.83 4.15 -33.96
C LEU A 168 -9.53 4.08 -34.77
N MET A 169 -8.95 5.23 -35.14
CA MET A 169 -7.72 5.28 -35.93
C MET A 169 -6.47 4.93 -35.10
N ASN A 170 -6.37 5.39 -33.84
CA ASN A 170 -5.20 5.10 -33.00
C ASN A 170 -5.17 3.66 -32.46
N THR A 171 -6.31 2.96 -32.41
CA THR A 171 -6.35 1.55 -32.01
C THR A 171 -5.86 0.60 -33.12
N LEU A 172 -5.71 1.08 -34.35
CA LEU A 172 -5.25 0.26 -35.49
C LEU A 172 -3.74 0.40 -35.76
N ASP A 173 -3.02 1.32 -35.10
CA ASP A 173 -1.60 1.59 -35.36
C ASP A 173 -0.63 0.91 -34.36
N HIS A 174 -1.13 0.39 -33.24
CA HIS A 174 -0.29 -0.33 -32.25
C HIS A 174 -0.15 -1.85 -32.53
N GLY A 175 -0.49 -2.32 -33.74
CA GLY A 175 -0.66 -3.74 -34.04
C GLY A 175 0.19 -4.33 -35.17
N THR A 176 1.00 -3.56 -35.89
CA THR A 176 1.85 -4.13 -36.97
C THR A 176 3.30 -3.74 -36.79
N HIS A 177 3.99 -4.46 -35.90
CA HIS A 177 5.41 -4.71 -36.09
C HIS A 177 5.52 -5.77 -37.21
N PRO A 178 6.03 -5.45 -38.41
CA PRO A 178 6.46 -6.50 -39.32
C PRO A 178 7.76 -7.04 -38.74
N THR A 179 7.69 -8.19 -38.07
CA THR A 179 8.86 -9.04 -37.86
C THR A 179 9.29 -9.56 -39.23
N SER A 180 10.06 -8.75 -39.95
CA SER A 180 10.88 -9.23 -41.05
C SER A 180 11.93 -10.15 -40.46
N ARG A 181 11.65 -11.45 -40.54
CA ARG A 181 12.60 -12.52 -40.31
C ARG A 181 13.25 -12.82 -41.67
N THR A 182 14.51 -12.48 -41.80
CA THR A 182 15.47 -13.09 -42.75
C THR A 182 16.68 -13.48 -41.94
#